data_AF-A0A9N9EMK0-F1
#
_entry.id   AF-A0A9N9EMK0-F1
#
_cell.length_a   1.000
_cell.length_b   1.000
_cell.length_c   1.000
_cell.angle_alpha   90.00
_cell.angle_beta   90.00
_cell.angle_gamma   90.00
#
_symmetry.space_group_name_H-M   'P 1'
#
loop_
_entity.id
_entity.type
_entity.pdbx_description
1 polymer ?
#
loop_
_entity_poly.entity_id
_entity_poly.type
_entity_poly.pdbx_seq_one_letter_code
_entity_poly.pdbx_strand_id
1 'polypeptide(L)'
;IKQQILTEVNKKFDSAKLLPYQARHEAGKHVIGALLDSKEIHTSVFRKFIGDEKFGEVLEANVFAYHPSRDTVTFQSQSVEYYIRENASIFPQEGKKEDVIEQS
;
A
#
# COMPACT_ATOMS: atom_id res chain seq x y z
N ILE A 1 17.50 16.00 3.60
CA ILE A 1 16.01 16.09 3.67
C ILE A 1 15.34 15.04 2.78
N LYS A 2 15.27 15.17 1.43
CA LYS A 2 14.54 14.22 0.56
C LYS A 2 14.97 12.75 0.74
N GLN A 3 16.27 12.47 0.67
CA GLN A 3 16.78 11.09 0.79
C GLN A 3 16.52 10.48 2.17
N GLN A 4 16.65 11.27 3.25
CA GLN A 4 16.40 10.80 4.62
C GLN A 4 14.93 10.40 4.78
N ILE A 5 13.99 11.20 4.26
CA ILE A 5 12.56 10.88 4.27
C ILE A 5 12.29 9.58 3.51
N LEU A 6 12.87 9.40 2.31
CA LEU A 6 12.70 8.17 1.53
C LEU A 6 13.28 6.95 2.26
N THR A 7 14.42 7.09 2.92
CA THR A 7 15.02 6.02 3.74
C THR A 7 14.14 5.67 4.94
N GLU A 8 13.57 6.64 5.62
CA GLU A 8 12.63 6.40 6.73
C GLU A 8 11.36 5.70 6.25
N VAL A 9 10.80 6.14 5.13
CA VAL A 9 9.63 5.49 4.53
C VAL A 9 9.97 4.06 4.12
N ASN A 10 11.12 3.82 3.48
CA ASN A 10 11.54 2.45 3.14
C ASN A 10 11.63 1.53 4.36
N LYS A 11 12.16 2.01 5.49
CA LYS A 11 12.19 1.24 6.76
C LYS A 11 10.79 0.89 7.27
N LYS A 12 9.80 1.77 7.08
CA LYS A 12 8.40 1.49 7.42
C LYS A 12 7.82 0.39 6.54
N PHE A 13 8.09 0.42 5.24
CA PHE A 13 7.67 -0.64 4.32
C PHE A 13 8.31 -1.99 4.67
N ASP A 14 9.61 -1.98 5.01
CA ASP A 14 10.33 -3.17 5.46
C ASP A 14 9.73 -3.75 6.75
N SER A 15 9.47 -2.89 7.75
CA SER A 15 8.84 -3.27 9.02
C SER A 15 7.43 -3.86 8.80
N ALA A 16 6.66 -3.30 7.86
CA ALA A 16 5.35 -3.82 7.47
C ALA A 16 5.42 -5.13 6.65
N LYS A 17 6.60 -5.53 6.19
CA LYS A 17 6.85 -6.64 5.26
C LYS A 17 6.24 -6.45 3.86
N LEU A 18 6.25 -5.20 3.37
CA LEU A 18 5.64 -4.78 2.10
C LEU A 18 6.64 -4.67 0.93
N LEU A 19 7.94 -4.83 1.17
CA LEU A 19 8.95 -4.81 0.10
C LEU A 19 8.93 -6.11 -0.73
N PRO A 20 9.51 -6.12 -1.94
CA PRO A 20 9.58 -7.32 -2.77
C PRO A 20 10.07 -8.55 -2.01
N TYR A 21 9.48 -9.70 -2.34
CA TYR A 21 9.80 -11.02 -1.75
C TYR A 21 9.49 -11.16 -0.26
N GLN A 22 8.87 -10.16 0.38
CA GLN A 22 8.42 -10.25 1.76
C GLN A 22 6.98 -10.77 1.85
N ALA A 23 6.64 -11.31 3.03
CA ALA A 23 5.41 -12.05 3.26
C ALA A 23 4.11 -11.29 2.92
N ARG A 24 4.12 -9.96 2.91
CA ARG A 24 2.93 -9.14 2.64
C ARG A 24 3.03 -8.32 1.36
N HIS A 25 4.03 -8.56 0.52
CA HIS A 25 4.22 -7.78 -0.70
C HIS A 25 2.99 -7.82 -1.62
N GLU A 26 2.50 -9.02 -1.94
CA GLU A 26 1.35 -9.21 -2.84
C GLU A 26 0.05 -8.60 -2.27
N ALA A 27 -0.26 -8.91 -1.01
CA ALA A 27 -1.41 -8.31 -0.32
C ALA A 27 -1.30 -6.78 -0.23
N GLY A 28 -0.10 -6.28 0.05
CA GLY A 28 0.24 -4.87 0.10
C GLY A 28 -0.02 -4.14 -1.21
N LYS A 29 0.33 -4.74 -2.35
CA LYS A 29 0.06 -4.15 -3.67
C LYS A 29 -1.42 -3.87 -3.89
N HIS A 30 -2.31 -4.79 -3.52
CA HIS A 30 -3.76 -4.58 -3.67
C HIS A 30 -4.26 -3.41 -2.82
N VAL A 31 -3.80 -3.31 -1.56
CA VAL A 31 -4.16 -2.19 -0.67
C VAL A 31 -3.61 -0.87 -1.20
N ILE A 32 -2.34 -0.85 -1.60
CA ILE A 32 -1.67 0.32 -2.14
C ILE A 32 -2.37 0.79 -3.42
N GLY A 33 -2.69 -0.11 -4.35
CA GLY A 33 -3.42 0.21 -5.56
C GLY A 33 -4.78 0.84 -5.26
N ALA A 34 -5.57 0.20 -4.39
CA ALA A 34 -6.88 0.73 -4.00
C ALA A 34 -6.79 2.13 -3.36
N LEU A 35 -5.77 2.38 -2.54
CA LEU A 35 -5.52 3.69 -1.93
C LEU A 35 -5.03 4.73 -2.93
N LEU A 36 -4.26 4.35 -3.95
CA LEU A 36 -3.84 5.29 -5.01
C LEU A 36 -5.05 5.76 -5.81
N ASP A 37 -6.01 4.87 -6.08
CA ASP A 37 -7.23 5.15 -6.85
C ASP A 37 -8.27 5.96 -6.06
N SER A 38 -8.53 5.57 -4.81
CA SER A 38 -9.65 6.10 -4.02
C SER A 38 -9.25 7.08 -2.92
N LYS A 39 -7.94 7.22 -2.63
CA LYS A 39 -7.34 7.91 -1.47
C LYS A 39 -7.66 7.31 -0.10
N GLU A 40 -8.72 6.50 -0.02
CA GLU A 40 -9.24 5.98 1.23
C GLU A 40 -10.08 4.73 0.96
N ILE A 41 -9.86 3.68 1.75
CA ILE A 41 -10.59 2.42 1.63
C ILE A 41 -11.25 2.04 2.94
N HIS A 42 -12.35 1.30 2.87
CA HIS A 42 -13.00 0.75 4.06
C HIS A 42 -12.10 -0.30 4.74
N THR A 43 -12.13 -0.37 6.06
CA THR A 43 -11.33 -1.33 6.85
C THR A 43 -11.57 -2.78 6.45
N SER A 44 -12.79 -3.14 6.06
CA SER A 44 -13.11 -4.48 5.55
C SER A 44 -12.32 -4.85 4.28
N VAL A 45 -12.07 -3.89 3.38
CA VAL A 45 -11.25 -4.09 2.18
C VAL A 45 -9.79 -4.30 2.59
N PHE A 46 -9.29 -3.49 3.52
CA PHE A 46 -7.94 -3.64 4.04
C PHE A 46 -7.72 -5.01 4.70
N ARG A 47 -8.64 -5.41 5.57
CA ARG A 47 -8.62 -6.71 6.27
C ARG A 47 -8.72 -7.90 5.32
N LYS A 48 -9.51 -7.79 4.25
CA LYS A 48 -9.61 -8.83 3.21
C LYS A 48 -8.25 -9.16 2.60
N PHE A 49 -7.39 -8.17 2.38
CA PHE A 49 -6.07 -8.38 1.77
C PHE A 49 -5.00 -8.71 2.80
N ILE A 50 -4.93 -7.98 3.90
CA ILE A 50 -3.85 -8.11 4.89
C ILE A 50 -4.07 -9.26 5.88
N GLY A 51 -5.34 -9.63 6.14
CA GLY A 51 -5.74 -10.57 7.18
C GLY A 51 -5.94 -9.89 8.54
N ASP A 52 -6.98 -10.32 9.26
CA ASP A 52 -7.38 -9.74 10.56
C ASP A 52 -6.28 -9.86 11.62
N GLU A 53 -5.62 -11.01 11.69
CA GLU A 53 -4.53 -11.27 12.65
C GLU A 53 -3.33 -10.34 12.46
N LYS A 54 -3.14 -9.79 11.25
CA LYS A 54 -2.00 -8.93 10.90
C LYS A 54 -2.36 -7.44 10.86
N PHE A 55 -3.62 -7.10 11.11
CA PHE A 55 -4.13 -5.74 11.05
C PHE A 55 -3.34 -4.79 11.95
N GLY A 56 -3.14 -5.17 13.22
CA GLY A 56 -2.38 -4.36 14.19
C GLY A 56 -0.90 -4.20 13.79
N GLU A 57 -0.22 -5.31 13.47
CA GLU A 57 1.20 -5.32 13.11
C GLU A 57 1.50 -4.39 11.91
N VAL A 58 0.62 -4.38 10.90
CA VAL A 58 0.82 -3.55 9.70
C VAL A 58 0.57 -2.07 9.98
N LEU A 59 -0.36 -1.74 10.89
CA LEU A 59 -0.62 -0.34 11.27
C LEU A 59 0.52 0.24 12.14
N GLU A 60 1.13 -0.57 13.01
CA GLU A 60 2.27 -0.15 13.84
C GLU A 60 3.48 0.31 13.02
N ALA A 61 3.65 -0.24 11.81
CA ALA A 61 4.71 0.16 10.88
C ALA A 61 4.52 1.58 10.31
N ASN A 62 3.38 2.25 10.54
CA ASN A 62 3.11 3.63 10.13
C ASN A 62 3.19 3.88 8.60
N VAL A 63 2.90 2.86 7.80
CA VAL A 63 2.67 3.02 6.35
C VAL A 63 1.24 3.47 6.09
N PHE A 64 0.30 2.89 6.82
CA PHE A 64 -1.12 3.18 6.74
C PHE A 64 -1.62 3.85 8.03
N ALA A 65 -2.71 4.61 7.92
CA ALA A 65 -3.40 5.22 9.04
C ALA A 65 -4.85 4.69 9.08
N TYR A 66 -5.26 4.20 10.24
CA TYR A 66 -6.63 3.79 10.50
C TYR A 66 -7.43 4.94 11.11
N HIS A 67 -8.65 5.17 10.61
CA HIS A 67 -9.56 6.23 11.03
C HIS A 67 -10.84 5.62 11.63
N PRO A 68 -10.90 5.42 12.97
CA PRO A 68 -12.01 4.70 13.60
C PRO A 68 -13.38 5.37 13.42
N SER A 69 -13.43 6.70 13.28
CA SER A 69 -14.68 7.45 13.12
C SER A 69 -15.40 7.16 11.80
N ARG A 70 -14.66 6.67 10.79
CA ARG A 70 -15.16 6.41 9.44
C ARG A 70 -15.04 4.94 9.04
N ASP A 71 -14.39 4.13 9.88
CA ASP A 71 -13.97 2.76 9.60
C ASP A 71 -13.20 2.63 8.28
N THR A 72 -12.19 3.49 8.11
CA THR A 72 -11.40 3.56 6.89
C THR A 72 -9.90 3.56 7.16
N VAL A 73 -9.14 3.28 6.10
CA VAL A 73 -7.69 3.31 6.07
C VAL A 73 -7.23 4.25 4.96
N THR A 74 -6.17 5.02 5.23
CA THR A 74 -5.46 5.86 4.25
C THR A 74 -3.96 5.58 4.28
N PHE A 75 -3.18 6.20 3.41
CA PHE A 75 -1.75 6.35 3.67
C PHE A 75 -1.52 7.21 4.92
N GLN A 76 -0.44 6.93 5.64
CA GLN A 76 -0.08 7.66 6.86
C GLN A 76 0.40 9.09 6.56
N SER A 77 1.01 9.32 5.39
CA SER A 77 1.48 10.64 4.98
C SER A 77 1.69 10.73 3.47
N GLN A 78 1.81 11.96 2.95
CA GLN A 78 2.15 12.20 1.54
C GLN A 78 3.54 11.65 1.17
N SER A 79 4.48 11.56 2.11
CA SER A 79 5.79 10.95 1.88
C SER A 79 5.70 9.46 1.55
N VAL A 80 4.71 8.76 2.12
CA VAL A 80 4.43 7.36 1.78
C VAL A 80 3.91 7.26 0.34
N GLU A 81 2.94 8.09 -0.03
CA GLU A 81 2.41 8.14 -1.40
C GLU A 81 3.50 8.51 -2.42
N TYR A 82 4.37 9.46 -2.07
CA TYR A 82 5.52 9.86 -2.88
C TYR A 82 6.52 8.70 -3.07
N TYR A 83 6.87 8.00 -1.99
CA TYR A 83 7.75 6.84 -2.06
C TYR A 83 7.22 5.75 -3.00
N ILE A 84 5.92 5.45 -2.93
CA ILE A 84 5.27 4.46 -3.80
C ILE A 84 5.40 4.88 -5.28
N ARG A 85 5.14 6.16 -5.58
CA ARG A 85 5.22 6.69 -6.95
C ARG A 85 6.64 6.64 -7.51
N GLU A 86 7.65 7.00 -6.71
CA GLU A 86 9.06 6.89 -7.12
C GLU A 86 9.50 5.43 -7.33
N ASN A 87 8.81 4.47 -6.70
CA ASN A 87 9.09 3.04 -6.76
C ASN A 87 7.97 2.27 -7.49
N ALA A 88 7.35 2.87 -8.52
CA ALA A 88 6.22 2.27 -9.23
C ALA A 88 6.54 0.90 -9.89
N SER A 89 7.81 0.62 -10.20
CA SER A 89 8.25 -0.70 -10.68
C SER A 89 8.16 -1.81 -9.63
N ILE A 90 8.22 -1.45 -8.35
CA ILE A 90 8.09 -2.35 -7.19
C ILE A 90 6.62 -2.53 -6.80
N PHE A 91 5.82 -1.48 -6.99
CA PHE A 91 4.37 -1.49 -6.74
C PHE A 91 3.65 -1.27 -8.06
N PRO A 92 3.73 -2.22 -9.02
CA PRO A 92 3.08 -2.06 -10.30
C PRO A 92 1.59 -1.85 -10.02
N GLN A 93 1.09 -0.70 -10.48
CA GLN A 93 -0.33 -0.48 -10.54
C GLN A 93 -0.86 -1.52 -11.52
N GLU A 94 -1.79 -2.36 -11.09
CA GLU A 94 -2.55 -3.17 -12.03
C GLU A 94 -3.27 -2.17 -12.92
N GLY A 95 -2.67 -1.89 -14.08
CA GLY A 95 -3.28 -1.07 -15.10
C GLY A 95 -4.66 -1.64 -15.38
N LYS A 96 -5.64 -0.77 -15.53
CA LYS A 96 -6.87 -1.10 -16.26
C LYS A 96 -6.41 -1.93 -17.45
N LYS A 97 -6.86 -3.18 -17.54
CA LYS A 97 -6.71 -3.98 -18.75
C LYS A 97 -7.49 -3.24 -19.83
N GLU A 98 -6.87 -2.26 -20.47
CA GLU A 98 -7.31 -1.75 -21.75
C GLU A 98 -7.07 -2.88 -22.74
N ASP A 99 -8.18 -3.57 -23.03
CA ASP A 99 -8.45 -4.40 -24.20
C ASP A 99 -7.24 -4.75 -25.07
N VAL A 100 -6.52 -5.81 -24.71
CA VAL A 100 -5.86 -6.64 -25.72
C VAL A 100 -6.96 -7.56 -26.27
N ILE A 101 -7.75 -7.01 -27.19
CA ILE A 101 -8.52 -7.82 -28.13
C ILE A 101 -7.52 -8.32 -29.17
N GLU A 102 -7.18 -9.59 -28.99
CA GLU A 102 -6.79 -10.58 -29.98
C GLU A 102 -7.17 -10.23 -31.43
N GLN A 103 -6.19 -10.24 -32.34
CA GLN A 103 -6.28 -10.78 -33.72
C GLN A 103 -4.88 -11.33 -34.06
N SER A 104 -4.69 -12.66 -33.98
CA SER A 104 -4.89 -13.65 -35.07
C SER A 104 -3.89 -13.51 -36.21
#